data_AF-A0A938ZJJ7-F1
#
_entry.id   AF-A0A938ZJJ7-F1
#
_cell.length_a   1.000
_cell.length_b   1.000
_cell.length_c   1.000
_cell.angle_alpha   90.00
_cell.angle_beta   90.00
_cell.angle_gamma   90.00
#
_symmetry.space_group_name_H-M   'P 1'
#
loop_
_entity.id
_entity.type
_entity.pdbx_description
1 polymer ?
#
loop_
_entity_poly.entity_id
_entity_poly.type
_entity_poly.pdbx_seq_one_letter_code
_entity_poly.pdbx_strand_id
1 'polypeptide(L)'
;MGVHAPNNFSAYEQIHETVIDQFRDSLFINDHTLEFSAGRRFDDISDEVIPQIRLKGQIGCQGKILITVDKFLDILDNSGNNRLVQTFSYSYNASVQGFGNIFRYDNLDDYFVVNSGHPDNHHRHNFNWCVNQQKWQDLTWVGYDNWPTLGKVITELQEWYWDNKDELANYVDDVDGYPILGLGWD
;
A
#
# COMPACT_ATOMS: atom_id res chain seq x y z
N MET A 1 10.38 1.65 -19.89
CA MET A 1 9.30 2.43 -19.25
C MET A 1 9.48 2.29 -17.75
N GLY A 2 9.24 3.36 -16.99
CA GLY A 2 9.33 3.33 -15.52
C GLY A 2 8.27 2.42 -14.89
N VAL A 3 8.49 2.00 -13.64
CA VAL A 3 7.65 1.04 -12.90
C VAL A 3 6.20 1.51 -12.75
N HIS A 4 5.96 2.83 -12.75
CA HIS A 4 4.64 3.46 -12.66
C HIS A 4 4.32 4.31 -13.89
N ALA A 5 4.78 3.87 -15.06
CA ALA A 5 4.40 4.49 -16.33
C ALA A 5 2.89 4.31 -16.59
N PRO A 6 2.27 5.20 -17.39
CA PRO A 6 0.88 5.06 -17.81
C PRO A 6 0.58 3.67 -18.38
N ASN A 7 -0.59 3.13 -18.04
CA ASN A 7 -1.07 1.84 -18.55
C ASN A 7 -2.59 1.84 -18.71
N ASN A 8 -3.12 0.90 -19.51
CA ASN A 8 -4.56 0.72 -19.62
C ASN A 8 -5.13 0.23 -18.28
N PHE A 9 -6.28 0.76 -17.88
CA PHE A 9 -6.91 0.41 -16.61
C PHE A 9 -7.23 -1.09 -16.50
N SER A 10 -7.73 -1.71 -17.58
CA SER A 10 -7.99 -3.15 -17.62
C SER A 10 -6.72 -4.00 -17.43
N ALA A 11 -5.59 -3.55 -18.00
CA ALA A 11 -4.29 -4.19 -17.78
C ALA A 11 -3.81 -3.98 -16.33
N TYR A 12 -4.10 -2.82 -15.74
CA TYR A 12 -3.80 -2.52 -14.35
C TYR A 12 -4.57 -3.46 -13.39
N GLU A 13 -5.87 -3.66 -13.64
CA GLU A 13 -6.71 -4.62 -12.89
C GLU A 13 -6.17 -6.04 -13.04
N GLN A 14 -5.85 -6.47 -14.27
CA GLN A 14 -5.32 -7.82 -14.50
C GLN A 14 -3.98 -8.06 -13.80
N ILE A 15 -3.06 -7.09 -13.84
CA ILE A 15 -1.78 -7.17 -13.13
C ILE A 15 -2.02 -7.24 -11.62
N HIS A 16 -2.98 -6.47 -11.10
CA HIS A 16 -3.34 -6.50 -9.70
C HIS A 16 -3.80 -7.89 -9.24
N GLU A 17 -4.80 -8.46 -9.93
CA GLU A 17 -5.33 -9.79 -9.62
C GLU A 17 -4.25 -10.86 -9.73
N THR A 18 -3.44 -10.82 -10.80
CA THR A 18 -2.34 -11.78 -11.00
C THR A 18 -1.34 -11.75 -9.84
N VAL A 19 -1.00 -10.56 -9.34
CA VAL A 19 -0.07 -10.42 -8.21
C VAL A 19 -0.70 -10.96 -6.93
N ILE A 20 -1.97 -10.64 -6.66
CA ILE A 20 -2.67 -11.16 -5.47
C ILE A 20 -2.74 -12.69 -5.51
N ASP A 21 -3.14 -13.27 -6.64
CA ASP A 21 -3.24 -14.72 -6.83
C ASP A 21 -1.90 -15.42 -6.62
N GLN A 22 -0.78 -14.87 -7.13
CA GLN A 22 0.55 -15.42 -6.88
C GLN A 22 0.88 -15.55 -5.39
N PHE A 23 0.51 -14.55 -4.58
CA PHE A 23 0.76 -14.58 -3.15
C PHE A 23 -0.25 -15.45 -2.38
N ARG A 24 -1.48 -15.61 -2.89
CA ARG A 24 -2.43 -16.61 -2.37
C ARG A 24 -1.93 -18.03 -2.64
N ASP A 25 -1.41 -18.30 -3.85
CA ASP A 25 -0.83 -19.59 -4.22
C ASP A 25 0.41 -19.93 -3.38
N SER A 26 1.19 -18.92 -2.99
CA SER A 26 2.30 -19.06 -2.04
C SER A 26 1.86 -19.21 -0.57
N LEU A 27 0.55 -19.20 -0.29
CA LEU A 27 -0.08 -19.23 1.03
C LEU A 27 0.28 -18.05 1.94
N PHE A 28 0.80 -16.94 1.39
CA PHE A 28 1.14 -15.77 2.18
C PHE A 28 -0.05 -14.82 2.37
N ILE A 29 -0.83 -14.57 1.32
CA ILE A 29 -2.10 -13.84 1.42
C ILE A 29 -3.22 -14.83 1.75
N ASN A 30 -4.00 -14.52 2.78
CA ASN A 30 -5.21 -15.27 3.13
C ASN A 30 -6.41 -14.72 2.35
N ASP A 31 -6.67 -13.42 2.47
CA ASP A 31 -7.80 -12.75 1.83
C ASP A 31 -7.57 -11.24 1.67
N HIS A 32 -8.42 -10.56 0.90
CA HIS A 32 -8.38 -9.10 0.75
C HIS A 32 -9.76 -8.49 0.51
N THR A 33 -9.88 -7.19 0.83
CA THR A 33 -11.08 -6.36 0.62
C THR A 33 -10.80 -5.22 -0.35
N LEU A 34 -9.84 -5.40 -1.25
CA LEU A 34 -9.44 -4.36 -2.20
C LEU A 34 -10.52 -4.12 -3.24
N GLU A 35 -10.91 -2.85 -3.39
CA GLU A 35 -11.93 -2.42 -4.32
C GLU A 35 -11.46 -1.23 -5.14
N PHE A 36 -11.69 -1.30 -6.45
CA PHE A 36 -11.58 -0.15 -7.34
C PHE A 36 -12.88 0.66 -7.32
N SER A 37 -12.75 1.97 -7.16
CA SER A 37 -13.88 2.90 -7.14
C SER A 37 -13.56 4.15 -7.96
N ALA A 38 -14.58 4.69 -8.63
CA ALA A 38 -14.46 5.98 -9.28
C ALA A 38 -14.43 7.09 -8.23
N GLY A 39 -13.57 8.08 -8.43
CA GLY A 39 -13.46 9.25 -7.58
C GLY A 39 -13.25 10.52 -8.38
N ARG A 40 -13.05 11.61 -7.65
CA ARG A 40 -12.63 12.90 -8.22
C ARG A 40 -11.58 13.51 -7.31
N ARG A 41 -10.65 14.26 -7.90
CA ARG A 41 -9.74 15.14 -7.17
C ARG A 41 -9.76 16.53 -7.76
N PHE A 42 -9.37 17.49 -6.95
CA PHE A 42 -9.14 18.85 -7.41
C PHE A 42 -7.70 18.94 -7.93
N ASP A 43 -7.53 19.54 -9.10
CA ASP A 43 -6.23 19.86 -9.68
C ASP A 43 -5.93 21.34 -9.42
N ASP A 44 -4.96 21.59 -8.53
CA ASP A 44 -4.56 22.94 -8.13
C ASP A 44 -3.98 23.77 -9.29
N ILE A 45 -3.52 23.12 -10.37
CA ILE A 45 -2.93 23.81 -11.53
C ILE A 45 -4.04 24.34 -12.45
N SER A 46 -5.04 23.51 -12.73
CA SER A 46 -6.12 23.88 -13.66
C SER A 46 -7.33 24.50 -12.96
N ASP A 47 -7.42 24.44 -11.62
CA ASP A 47 -8.61 24.82 -10.85
C ASP A 47 -9.85 23.99 -11.28
N GLU A 48 -9.63 22.72 -11.64
CA GLU A 48 -10.68 21.82 -12.13
C GLU A 48 -10.81 20.56 -11.26
N VAL A 49 -12.02 19.99 -11.26
CA VAL A 49 -12.29 18.69 -10.66
C VAL A 49 -12.11 17.61 -11.73
N ILE A 50 -11.02 16.85 -11.63
CA ILE A 50 -10.68 15.80 -12.59
C ILE A 50 -11.07 14.41 -12.07
N PRO A 51 -11.48 13.49 -12.98
CA PRO A 51 -11.83 12.13 -12.59
C PRO A 51 -10.60 11.31 -12.24
N GLN A 52 -10.73 10.44 -11.24
CA GLN A 52 -9.69 9.53 -10.80
C GLN A 52 -10.27 8.15 -10.50
N ILE A 53 -9.39 7.16 -10.33
CA ILE A 53 -9.73 5.85 -9.79
C ILE A 53 -8.98 5.66 -8.47
N ARG A 54 -9.67 5.13 -7.46
CA ARG A 54 -9.10 4.77 -6.16
C ARG A 54 -9.14 3.27 -5.98
N LEU A 55 -8.02 2.67 -5.60
CA LEU A 55 -7.92 1.31 -5.08
C LEU A 55 -7.77 1.40 -3.56
N LYS A 56 -8.73 0.86 -2.81
CA LYS A 56 -8.73 0.92 -1.35
C LYS A 56 -9.13 -0.42 -0.75
N GLY A 57 -8.55 -0.78 0.38
CA GLY A 57 -9.00 -1.89 1.21
C GLY A 57 -7.87 -2.44 2.05
N GLN A 58 -7.97 -3.70 2.40
CA GLN A 58 -6.98 -4.39 3.22
C GLN A 58 -6.60 -5.73 2.61
N ILE A 59 -5.35 -6.14 2.81
CA ILE A 59 -4.86 -7.49 2.49
C ILE A 59 -4.46 -8.16 3.80
N GLY A 60 -5.13 -9.27 4.15
CA GLY A 60 -4.77 -10.12 5.28
C GLY A 60 -3.70 -11.14 4.87
N CYS A 61 -2.58 -11.14 5.57
CA CYS A 61 -1.43 -12.02 5.34
C CYS A 61 -1.19 -12.98 6.51
N GLN A 62 -0.25 -13.91 6.35
CA GLN A 62 0.21 -14.79 7.43
C GLN A 62 0.67 -14.02 8.67
N GLY A 63 0.56 -14.66 9.85
CA GLY A 63 1.04 -14.07 11.12
C GLY A 63 0.20 -12.90 11.64
N LYS A 64 -1.10 -12.84 11.32
CA LYS A 64 -1.98 -11.71 11.65
C LYS A 64 -1.45 -10.37 11.12
N ILE A 65 -0.76 -10.41 9.97
CA ILE A 65 -0.26 -9.22 9.29
C ILE A 65 -1.35 -8.66 8.38
N LEU A 66 -1.44 -7.34 8.30
CA LEU A 66 -2.37 -6.61 7.47
C LEU A 66 -1.62 -5.58 6.61
N ILE A 67 -1.98 -5.45 5.34
CA ILE A 67 -1.62 -4.29 4.53
C ILE A 67 -2.86 -3.44 4.31
N THR A 68 -2.90 -2.24 4.88
CA THR A 68 -3.91 -1.24 4.52
C THR A 68 -3.45 -0.51 3.27
N VAL A 69 -4.29 -0.54 2.23
CA VAL A 69 -4.00 0.03 0.91
C VAL A 69 -4.92 1.22 0.66
N ASP A 70 -4.31 2.33 0.26
CA ASP A 70 -5.02 3.47 -0.32
C ASP A 70 -4.20 3.98 -1.50
N LYS A 71 -4.74 3.91 -2.72
CA LYS A 71 -4.00 4.23 -3.93
C LYS A 71 -4.87 4.96 -4.93
N PHE A 72 -4.31 5.96 -5.58
CA PHE A 72 -5.01 6.83 -6.52
C PHE A 72 -4.34 6.83 -7.89
N LEU A 73 -5.17 6.72 -8.93
CA LEU A 73 -4.80 6.73 -10.33
C LEU A 73 -5.47 7.91 -11.03
N ASP A 74 -4.69 8.72 -11.74
CA ASP A 74 -5.22 9.69 -12.69
C ASP A 74 -5.73 8.99 -13.95
N ILE A 75 -6.78 9.54 -14.55
CA ILE A 75 -7.25 9.15 -15.88
C ILE A 75 -6.65 10.14 -16.89
N LEU A 76 -5.63 9.71 -17.63
CA LEU A 76 -4.90 10.52 -18.60
C LEU A 76 -5.60 10.56 -19.96
N ASP A 77 -6.28 9.47 -20.32
CA ASP A 77 -7.17 9.39 -21.48
C ASP A 77 -8.43 8.62 -21.09
N ASN A 78 -9.60 9.19 -21.38
CA ASN A 78 -10.90 8.65 -21.00
C ASN A 78 -11.59 7.88 -22.14
N SER A 79 -10.82 7.18 -22.97
CA SER A 79 -11.28 6.41 -24.13
C SER A 79 -11.96 5.07 -23.75
N GLY A 80 -13.02 5.16 -22.92
CA GLY A 80 -13.95 4.05 -22.65
C GLY A 80 -13.30 2.87 -21.91
N ASN A 81 -13.23 1.69 -22.55
CA ASN A 81 -12.64 0.49 -21.95
C ASN A 81 -11.11 0.48 -21.97
N ASN A 82 -10.48 1.43 -22.67
CA ASN A 82 -9.03 1.57 -22.77
C ASN A 82 -8.53 2.82 -22.03
N ARG A 83 -9.17 3.18 -20.91
CA ARG A 83 -8.73 4.32 -20.10
C ARG A 83 -7.26 4.19 -19.78
N LEU A 84 -6.48 5.19 -20.15
CA LEU A 84 -5.08 5.27 -19.78
C LEU A 84 -5.00 5.87 -18.39
N VAL A 85 -4.35 5.17 -17.47
CA VAL A 85 -4.24 5.57 -16.07
C VAL A 85 -2.80 5.58 -15.60
N GLN A 86 -2.51 6.41 -14.60
CA GLN A 86 -1.20 6.45 -13.96
C GLN A 86 -1.34 6.69 -12.46
N THR A 87 -0.56 5.98 -11.65
CA THR A 87 -0.52 6.24 -10.20
C THR A 87 0.13 7.60 -9.94
N PHE A 88 -0.56 8.45 -9.18
CA PHE A 88 0.01 9.71 -8.69
C PHE A 88 0.14 9.74 -7.16
N SER A 89 -0.68 8.97 -6.44
CA SER A 89 -0.61 8.91 -4.99
C SER A 89 -0.93 7.53 -4.42
N TYR A 90 -0.34 7.22 -3.27
CA TYR A 90 -0.51 5.94 -2.59
C TYR A 90 -0.11 6.01 -1.12
N SER A 91 -0.63 5.03 -0.37
CA SER A 91 -0.22 4.64 0.96
C SER A 91 -0.38 3.12 1.09
N TYR A 92 0.70 2.42 1.43
CA TYR A 92 0.70 1.00 1.75
C TYR A 92 1.26 0.84 3.16
N ASN A 93 0.39 0.55 4.13
CA ASN A 93 0.76 0.41 5.54
C ASN A 93 0.71 -1.06 5.96
N ALA A 94 1.87 -1.66 6.21
CA ALA A 94 1.97 -2.99 6.78
C ALA A 94 1.96 -2.92 8.31
N SER A 95 1.15 -3.75 8.96
CA SER A 95 1.05 -3.82 10.42
C SER A 95 0.76 -5.22 10.92
N VAL A 96 1.07 -5.48 12.19
CA VAL A 96 0.59 -6.66 12.91
C VAL A 96 -0.72 -6.27 13.60
N GLN A 97 -1.80 -7.00 13.32
CA GLN A 97 -3.12 -6.73 13.89
C GLN A 97 -3.09 -6.81 15.41
N GLY A 98 -3.61 -5.78 16.07
CA GLY A 98 -3.65 -5.67 17.54
C GLY A 98 -2.34 -5.18 18.17
N PHE A 99 -1.28 -4.94 17.39
CA PHE A 99 0.02 -4.50 17.91
C PHE A 99 0.45 -3.15 17.31
N GLY A 100 1.04 -3.15 16.12
CA GLY A 100 1.63 -1.94 15.58
C GLY A 100 2.09 -2.08 14.14
N ASN A 101 2.48 -0.94 13.57
CA ASN A 101 3.00 -0.88 12.21
C ASN A 101 4.37 -1.56 12.11
N ILE A 102 4.64 -2.15 10.94
CA ILE A 102 5.95 -2.72 10.58
C ILE A 102 6.69 -1.67 9.74
N PHE A 103 6.10 -1.30 8.60
CA PHE A 103 6.56 -0.22 7.74
C PHE A 103 5.36 0.39 6.98
N ARG A 104 5.55 1.60 6.47
CA ARG A 104 4.59 2.26 5.59
C ARG A 104 5.31 2.94 4.44
N TYR A 105 4.89 2.70 3.21
CA TYR A 105 5.29 3.53 2.09
C TYR A 105 4.15 4.46 1.72
N ASP A 106 4.43 5.74 1.55
CA ASP A 106 3.45 6.69 1.03
C ASP A 106 4.12 7.89 0.36
N ASN A 107 3.30 8.70 -0.28
CA ASN A 107 3.67 10.02 -0.78
C ASN A 107 2.62 11.10 -0.41
N LEU A 108 1.88 10.85 0.67
CA LEU A 108 0.81 11.72 1.16
C LEU A 108 1.27 12.66 2.27
N ASP A 109 2.43 12.42 2.88
CA ASP A 109 2.96 13.26 3.95
C ASP A 109 3.71 14.49 3.40
N ASP A 110 2.98 15.61 3.27
CA ASP A 110 3.52 16.91 2.84
C ASP A 110 4.58 17.47 3.81
N TYR A 111 4.57 17.05 5.07
CA TYR A 111 5.53 17.55 6.07
C TYR A 111 6.97 17.19 5.71
N PHE A 112 7.16 16.05 5.02
CA PHE A 112 8.49 15.56 4.70
C PHE A 112 9.18 16.48 3.68
N VAL A 113 8.53 16.87 2.58
CA VAL A 113 9.18 17.63 1.50
C VAL A 113 9.53 19.06 1.90
N VAL A 114 8.66 19.71 2.66
CA VAL A 114 8.87 21.11 3.07
C VAL A 114 10.08 21.26 4.00
N ASN A 115 10.38 20.25 4.83
CA ASN A 115 11.42 20.36 5.88
C ASN A 115 12.73 19.64 5.58
N SER A 116 12.79 18.76 4.56
CA SER A 116 13.96 17.90 4.32
C SER A 116 14.73 18.20 3.03
N GLY A 117 14.21 19.06 2.14
CA GLY A 117 14.88 19.41 0.89
C GLY A 117 14.91 18.29 -0.15
N HIS A 118 14.08 17.26 0.02
CA HIS A 118 13.92 16.18 -0.95
C HIS A 118 13.13 16.64 -2.19
N PRO A 119 13.44 16.11 -3.38
CA PRO A 119 12.83 16.56 -4.63
C PRO A 119 11.39 16.04 -4.85
N ASP A 120 10.95 15.04 -4.07
CA ASP A 120 9.63 14.45 -4.16
C ASP A 120 9.17 13.85 -2.81
N ASN A 121 7.87 13.56 -2.70
CA ASN A 121 7.24 13.10 -1.48
C ASN A 121 7.38 11.58 -1.26
N HIS A 122 8.11 10.82 -2.08
CA HIS A 122 8.12 9.36 -1.93
C HIS A 122 9.03 8.91 -0.80
N HIS A 123 8.46 8.30 0.24
CA HIS A 123 9.24 7.85 1.40
C HIS A 123 8.69 6.55 2.03
N ARG A 124 9.50 6.01 2.94
CA ARG A 124 9.23 4.81 3.73
C ARG A 124 9.39 5.14 5.21
N HIS A 125 8.34 4.92 5.98
CA HIS A 125 8.37 4.90 7.43
C HIS A 125 8.72 3.50 7.94
N ASN A 126 9.59 3.46 8.95
CA ASN A 126 9.92 2.25 9.69
C ASN A 126 9.40 2.35 11.12
N PHE A 127 8.94 1.23 11.65
CA PHE A 127 8.38 1.17 13.00
C PHE A 127 9.05 0.06 13.81
N ASN A 128 9.05 0.24 15.13
CA ASN A 128 9.17 -0.86 16.05
C ASN A 128 7.77 -1.41 16.32
N TRP A 129 7.41 -2.50 15.66
CA TRP A 129 6.04 -3.02 15.62
C TRP A 129 5.55 -3.49 16.99
N CYS A 130 6.43 -4.01 17.85
CA CYS A 130 6.04 -4.54 19.16
C CYS A 130 5.65 -3.45 20.17
N VAL A 131 6.03 -2.20 19.93
CA VAL A 131 5.68 -1.02 20.75
C VAL A 131 5.01 0.09 19.95
N ASN A 132 4.65 -0.19 18.69
CA ASN A 132 4.04 0.75 17.74
C ASN A 132 4.72 2.12 17.67
N GLN A 133 6.06 2.15 17.68
CA GLN A 133 6.83 3.38 17.70
C GLN A 133 7.50 3.62 16.35
N GLN A 134 7.21 4.76 15.71
CA GLN A 134 7.95 5.16 14.51
C GLN A 134 9.42 5.43 14.86
N LYS A 135 10.31 4.82 14.08
CA LYS A 135 11.75 5.06 14.16
C LYS A 135 12.07 6.27 13.29
N TRP A 136 12.00 7.47 13.86
CA TRP A 136 12.19 8.74 13.13
C TRP A 136 13.51 8.83 12.38
N GLN A 137 14.57 8.18 12.90
CA GLN A 137 15.88 8.12 12.25
C GLN A 137 15.89 7.22 11.01
N ASP A 138 14.88 6.37 10.85
CA ASP A 138 14.76 5.39 9.78
C ASP A 138 13.74 5.82 8.72
N LEU A 139 13.26 7.07 8.77
CA LEU A 139 12.47 7.64 7.69
C LEU A 139 13.35 7.75 6.44
N THR A 140 13.03 6.97 5.41
CA THR A 140 13.87 6.83 4.23
C THR A 140 13.19 7.48 3.04
N TRP A 141 13.83 8.50 2.45
CA TRP A 141 13.42 8.99 1.13
C TRP A 141 13.75 7.92 0.09
N VAL A 142 12.74 7.47 -0.66
CA VAL A 142 12.92 6.44 -1.70
C VAL A 142 13.01 7.06 -3.09
N GLY A 143 12.39 8.22 -3.29
CA GLY A 143 12.44 8.96 -4.54
C GLY A 143 11.53 8.41 -5.64
N TYR A 144 11.27 9.28 -6.59
CA TYR A 144 10.40 9.04 -7.75
C TYR A 144 10.77 7.81 -8.59
N ASP A 145 12.06 7.45 -8.65
CA ASP A 145 12.51 6.31 -9.45
C ASP A 145 12.37 4.97 -8.72
N ASN A 146 12.28 4.97 -7.38
CA ASN A 146 12.36 3.73 -6.59
C ASN A 146 11.11 3.40 -5.76
N TRP A 147 10.10 4.28 -5.73
CA TRP A 147 8.86 3.99 -5.01
C TRP A 147 8.22 2.65 -5.43
N PRO A 148 7.72 1.86 -4.47
CA PRO A 148 7.37 0.48 -4.74
C PRO A 148 5.99 0.34 -5.40
N THR A 149 5.80 -0.75 -6.12
CA THR A 149 4.45 -1.26 -6.42
C THR A 149 3.90 -2.01 -5.21
N LEU A 150 2.58 -2.23 -5.18
CA LEU A 150 1.97 -3.06 -4.14
C LEU A 150 2.57 -4.48 -4.09
N GLY A 151 2.87 -5.09 -5.25
CA GLY A 151 3.54 -6.39 -5.31
C GLY A 151 4.94 -6.39 -4.69
N LYS A 152 5.73 -5.32 -4.87
CA LYS A 152 7.03 -5.17 -4.19
C LYS A 152 6.86 -5.06 -2.67
N VAL A 153 5.85 -4.32 -2.22
CA VAL A 153 5.51 -4.21 -0.79
C VAL A 153 5.12 -5.57 -0.20
N ILE A 154 4.29 -6.34 -0.91
CA ILE A 154 3.91 -7.69 -0.45
C ILE A 154 5.14 -8.61 -0.39
N THR A 155 6.04 -8.51 -1.37
CA THR A 155 7.31 -9.28 -1.40
C THR A 155 8.17 -8.96 -0.18
N GLU A 156 8.44 -7.68 0.07
CA GLU A 156 9.22 -7.21 1.23
C GLU A 156 8.57 -7.65 2.56
N LEU A 157 7.24 -7.60 2.63
CA LEU A 157 6.51 -8.03 3.82
C LEU A 157 6.56 -9.54 4.04
N GLN A 158 6.57 -10.32 2.96
CA GLN A 158 6.73 -11.77 3.02
C GLN A 158 8.12 -12.14 3.54
N GLU A 159 9.17 -11.49 3.02
CA GLU A 159 10.54 -11.66 3.52
C GLU A 159 10.61 -11.32 5.01
N TRP A 160 10.07 -10.16 5.40
CA TRP A 160 9.99 -9.76 6.80
C TRP A 160 9.27 -10.79 7.67
N TYR A 161 8.14 -11.35 7.22
CA TYR A 161 7.40 -12.37 7.97
C TYR A 161 8.27 -13.59 8.25
N TRP A 162 8.99 -14.10 7.25
CA TRP A 162 9.82 -15.29 7.44
C TRP A 162 11.01 -15.03 8.37
N ASP A 163 11.60 -13.84 8.30
CA ASP A 163 12.70 -13.44 9.18
C ASP A 163 12.26 -13.25 10.65
N ASN A 164 10.99 -12.91 10.88
CA ASN A 164 10.47 -12.56 12.21
C ASN A 164 9.46 -13.58 12.74
N LYS A 165 9.24 -14.71 12.04
CA LYS A 165 8.15 -15.64 12.31
C LYS A 165 8.14 -16.16 13.75
N ASP A 166 9.31 -16.54 14.26
CA ASP A 166 9.44 -17.12 15.61
C ASP A 166 9.21 -16.06 16.70
N GLU A 167 9.69 -14.82 16.49
CA GLU A 167 9.41 -13.70 17.39
C GLU A 167 7.92 -13.39 17.38
N LEU A 168 7.32 -13.27 16.19
CA LEU A 168 5.92 -12.96 16.00
C LEU A 168 5.01 -13.94 16.72
N ALA A 169 5.28 -15.25 16.62
CA ALA A 169 4.52 -16.31 17.29
C ALA A 169 4.37 -16.06 18.81
N ASN A 170 5.40 -15.53 19.48
CA ASN A 170 5.33 -15.20 20.91
C ASN A 170 4.33 -14.08 21.25
N TYR A 171 3.95 -13.27 20.27
CA TYR A 171 3.00 -12.17 20.44
C TYR A 171 1.60 -12.53 19.93
N VAL A 172 1.49 -13.31 18.85
CA VAL A 172 0.19 -13.60 18.22
C VAL A 172 -0.49 -14.87 18.72
N ASP A 173 0.24 -15.84 19.28
CA ASP A 173 -0.35 -17.12 19.73
C ASP A 173 -1.12 -17.01 21.07
N ASP A 174 -0.99 -15.90 21.79
CA ASP A 174 -1.70 -15.65 23.07
C ASP A 174 -3.07 -14.95 22.88
N VAL A 175 -3.47 -14.68 21.64
CA VAL A 175 -4.74 -14.00 21.31
C VAL A 175 -5.61 -14.95 20.47
N ASP A 176 -6.43 -15.75 21.16
CA ASP A 176 -7.46 -16.59 20.54
C ASP A 176 -8.37 -15.76 19.63
N GLY A 177 -8.44 -16.14 18.35
CA GLY A 177 -9.42 -15.64 17.39
C GLY A 177 -8.79 -14.88 16.22
N TYR A 178 -8.87 -15.50 15.04
CA TYR A 178 -8.86 -14.75 13.78
C TYR A 178 -10.04 -13.76 13.79
N PRO A 179 -9.84 -12.44 13.68
CA PRO A 179 -10.93 -11.60 13.24
C PRO A 179 -11.18 -11.90 11.76
N ILE A 180 -12.36 -12.44 11.47
CA ILE A 180 -12.94 -12.44 10.13
C ILE A 180 -12.92 -10.99 9.63
N LEU A 181 -12.27 -10.71 8.50
CA LEU A 181 -12.32 -9.40 7.87
C LEU A 181 -13.79 -9.05 7.64
N GLY A 182 -14.33 -8.08 8.39
CA GLY A 182 -15.77 -7.77 8.34
C GLY A 182 -16.38 -7.00 9.51
N LEU A 183 -15.63 -6.66 10.56
CA LEU A 183 -16.12 -5.74 11.59
C LEU A 183 -15.34 -4.42 11.49
N GLY A 184 -16.08 -3.38 11.13
CA GLY A 184 -15.60 -2.02 10.97
C GLY A 184 -14.91 -1.51 12.23
N TRP A 185 -13.85 -0.75 12.01
CA TRP A 185 -13.30 0.13 13.02
C TRP A 185 -14.01 1.47 12.83
N ASP A 186 -14.96 1.76 13.72
CA ASP A 186 -15.54 3.09 13.93
C ASP A 186 -14.48 4.08 14.46
#